data_AF-A0AAW1XLF1-F1
#
_entry.id   AF-A0AAW1XLF1-F1
#
_cell.length_a   1.000
_cell.length_b   1.000
_cell.length_c   1.000
_cell.angle_alpha   90.00
_cell.angle_beta   90.00
_cell.angle_gamma   90.00
#
_symmetry.space_group_name_H-M   'P 1'
#
loop_
_entity.id
_entity.type
_entity.pdbx_description
1 polymer ?
#
loop_
_entity_poly.entity_id
_entity_poly.type
_entity_poly.pdbx_seq_one_letter_code
_entity_poly.pdbx_strand_id
1 'polypeptide(L)'
;MKLCAFRRTSKSDKVKYIQTSGNNKTCNRILTVKKHMKQPIFVYYQLDNFYQNHRRYVKSRNDEQLKDPKSTDVDACKPEDKAMVNLLYHVSDKEHKFGKDVFPKNFQNSTLIGGASLDASIPLSDQEDLIVWMRTAALPTFRKLYGKIEVDLQPNDVINVKLENNYNTYSFNGKKKLVLSTTSWIGGRNDFLGIAYLTVGGLCFFLAMAFTIVYLIKPRQLGDPSYLSWNRNPGGH
;
A
#
# COMPACT_ATOMS: atom_id res chain seq x y z
N MET A 1 -10.03 6.30 10.00
CA MET A 1 -11.51 6.27 10.15
C MET A 1 -12.12 5.27 9.16
N LYS A 2 -13.22 4.56 9.47
CA LYS A 2 -13.98 3.80 8.43
C LYS A 2 -14.66 4.81 7.49
N LEU A 3 -14.53 4.67 6.17
CA LEU A 3 -15.05 5.63 5.17
C LEU A 3 -16.60 5.72 5.25
N CYS A 4 -17.30 4.87 4.50
CA CYS A 4 -18.75 4.71 4.55
C CYS A 4 -19.09 3.24 4.80
N ALA A 5 -20.24 3.00 5.45
CA ALA A 5 -20.73 1.66 5.74
C ALA A 5 -22.27 1.71 5.78
N PHE A 6 -22.92 0.83 5.00
CA PHE A 6 -24.37 0.68 4.96
C PHE A 6 -24.83 -0.12 6.19
N ARG A 7 -25.78 0.42 6.95
CA ARG A 7 -26.11 -0.05 8.32
C ARG A 7 -26.89 -1.37 8.41
N ARG A 8 -27.44 -1.91 7.31
CA ARG A 8 -28.20 -3.17 7.34
C ARG A 8 -27.33 -4.38 7.74
N THR A 9 -27.97 -5.44 8.22
CA THR A 9 -27.31 -6.67 8.70
C THR A 9 -26.78 -7.56 7.57
N SER A 10 -27.63 -7.94 6.60
CA SER A 10 -27.27 -8.87 5.52
C SER A 10 -26.10 -8.40 4.63
N LYS A 11 -25.42 -9.37 3.98
CA LYS A 11 -24.43 -9.15 2.92
C LYS A 11 -25.11 -8.85 1.57
N SER A 12 -26.24 -9.50 1.26
CA SER A 12 -26.97 -9.32 0.00
C SER A 12 -27.48 -7.89 -0.15
N ASP A 13 -28.18 -7.37 0.86
CA ASP A 13 -28.66 -5.98 0.93
C ASP A 13 -27.56 -4.94 0.68
N LYS A 14 -26.39 -5.15 1.29
CA LYS A 14 -25.24 -4.26 1.15
C LYS A 14 -24.70 -4.22 -0.28
N VAL A 15 -24.62 -5.39 -0.93
CA VAL A 15 -24.20 -5.53 -2.33
C VAL A 15 -25.24 -4.89 -3.26
N LYS A 16 -26.54 -5.22 -3.10
CA LYS A 16 -27.65 -4.65 -3.88
C LYS A 16 -27.68 -3.12 -3.78
N TYR A 17 -27.53 -2.56 -2.57
CA TYR A 17 -27.51 -1.11 -2.35
C TYR A 17 -26.40 -0.38 -3.14
N ILE A 18 -25.20 -0.96 -3.27
CA ILE A 18 -24.14 -0.36 -4.10
C ILE A 18 -24.42 -0.57 -5.60
N GLN A 19 -24.90 -1.74 -6.01
CA GLN A 19 -25.13 -2.06 -7.42
C GLN A 19 -26.32 -1.31 -8.04
N THR A 20 -27.34 -0.96 -7.25
CA THR A 20 -28.47 -0.14 -7.74
C THR A 20 -28.01 1.27 -8.14
N SER A 21 -28.22 1.63 -9.40
CA SER A 21 -28.10 3.00 -9.92
C SER A 21 -29.15 3.93 -9.31
N GLY A 22 -28.88 5.24 -9.22
CA GLY A 22 -29.80 6.23 -8.64
C GLY A 22 -29.84 6.28 -7.10
N ASN A 23 -29.37 5.26 -6.39
CA ASN A 23 -29.18 5.34 -4.93
C ASN A 23 -28.17 6.45 -4.58
N ASN A 24 -28.55 7.38 -3.69
CA ASN A 24 -27.60 8.33 -3.11
C ASN A 24 -26.59 7.57 -2.24
N LYS A 25 -25.34 7.50 -2.70
CA LYS A 25 -24.22 6.79 -2.06
C LYS A 25 -23.31 7.73 -1.25
N THR A 26 -23.67 9.01 -1.13
CA THR A 26 -22.94 10.00 -0.33
C THR A 26 -23.00 9.63 1.16
N CYS A 27 -21.89 9.73 1.87
CA CYS A 27 -21.90 9.81 3.33
C CYS A 27 -20.92 10.87 3.84
N ASN A 28 -21.40 11.71 4.74
CA ASN A 28 -20.57 12.75 5.38
C ASN A 28 -19.87 12.17 6.61
N ARG A 29 -18.63 12.58 6.84
CA ARG A 29 -17.82 12.17 7.98
C ARG A 29 -17.10 13.37 8.57
N ILE A 30 -17.32 13.57 9.87
CA ILE A 30 -16.60 14.55 10.67
C ILE A 30 -15.39 13.85 11.27
N LEU A 31 -14.19 14.40 11.05
CA LEU A 31 -12.92 13.88 11.57
C LEU A 31 -12.26 14.95 12.44
N THR A 32 -12.30 14.72 13.76
CA THR A 32 -11.57 15.55 14.74
C THR A 32 -10.10 15.14 14.81
N VAL A 33 -9.21 16.12 14.66
CA VAL A 33 -7.75 15.95 14.75
C VAL A 33 -7.36 15.77 16.23
N LYS A 34 -6.64 14.69 16.56
CA LYS A 34 -6.32 14.33 17.97
C LYS A 34 -4.98 14.84 18.49
N LYS A 35 -4.08 15.27 17.60
CA LYS A 35 -2.72 15.75 17.87
C LYS A 35 -2.31 16.67 16.73
N HIS A 36 -1.42 17.62 17.00
CA HIS A 36 -0.84 18.46 15.95
C HIS A 36 -0.25 17.61 14.82
N MET A 37 -0.57 17.95 13.58
CA MET A 37 -0.04 17.34 12.36
C MET A 37 0.61 18.43 11.52
N LYS A 38 1.93 18.32 11.30
CA LYS A 38 2.69 19.26 10.46
C LYS A 38 2.58 18.91 8.98
N GLN A 39 2.46 19.92 8.13
CA GLN A 39 2.43 19.82 6.67
C GLN A 39 3.75 19.27 6.06
N PRO A 40 3.69 18.60 4.89
CA PRO A 40 2.48 18.20 4.18
C PRO A 40 1.80 16.98 4.82
N ILE A 41 0.48 17.01 4.89
CA ILE A 41 -0.33 15.93 5.47
C ILE A 41 -0.95 15.12 4.35
N PHE A 42 -0.60 13.84 4.27
CA PHE A 42 -1.00 12.95 3.19
C PHE A 42 -2.34 12.26 3.49
N VAL A 43 -3.28 12.38 2.55
CA VAL A 43 -4.60 11.77 2.58
C VAL A 43 -4.55 10.45 1.83
N TYR A 44 -4.79 9.33 2.51
CA TYR A 44 -4.84 8.00 1.90
C TYR A 44 -6.22 7.36 2.04
N TYR A 45 -6.66 6.66 1.01
CA TYR A 45 -7.64 5.58 1.18
C TYR A 45 -6.91 4.27 1.46
N GLN A 46 -7.50 3.43 2.31
CA GLN A 46 -7.04 2.07 2.60
C GLN A 46 -8.15 1.08 2.25
N LEU A 47 -7.79 0.04 1.49
CA LEU A 47 -8.60 -1.16 1.30
C LEU A 47 -8.02 -2.30 2.13
N ASP A 48 -8.90 -3.06 2.79
CA ASP A 48 -8.59 -4.35 3.40
C ASP A 48 -9.24 -5.49 2.59
N ASN A 49 -8.56 -6.63 2.49
CA ASN A 49 -9.00 -7.87 1.83
C ASN A 49 -9.12 -7.80 0.30
N PHE A 50 -8.21 -7.10 -0.40
CA PHE A 50 -8.20 -7.00 -1.86
C PHE A 50 -6.83 -7.34 -2.46
N TYR A 51 -6.76 -8.40 -3.28
CA TYR A 51 -5.51 -9.07 -3.69
C TYR A 51 -5.01 -8.63 -5.07
N GLN A 52 -4.45 -7.42 -5.18
CA GLN A 52 -3.84 -6.92 -6.43
C GLN A 52 -2.57 -7.69 -6.85
N ASN A 53 -1.95 -8.43 -5.94
CA ASN A 53 -0.78 -9.27 -6.20
C ASN A 53 -1.11 -10.61 -6.89
N HIS A 54 -2.39 -10.95 -7.09
CA HIS A 54 -2.77 -12.22 -7.72
C HIS A 54 -2.34 -12.28 -9.19
N ARG A 55 -1.65 -13.35 -9.59
CA ARG A 55 -0.99 -13.50 -10.92
C ARG A 55 -1.87 -13.11 -12.10
N ARG A 56 -3.18 -13.44 -12.09
CA ARG A 56 -4.12 -13.05 -13.17
C ARG A 56 -4.40 -11.55 -13.21
N TYR A 57 -4.53 -10.88 -12.05
CA TYR A 57 -4.74 -9.44 -11.96
C TYR A 57 -3.49 -8.65 -12.39
N VAL A 58 -2.29 -9.16 -12.08
CA VAL A 58 -1.02 -8.56 -12.53
C VAL A 58 -0.80 -8.74 -14.04
N LYS A 59 -1.22 -9.90 -14.61
CA LYS A 59 -1.04 -10.22 -16.03
C LYS A 59 -2.10 -9.62 -16.96
N SER A 60 -3.33 -9.42 -16.49
CA SER A 60 -4.45 -8.89 -17.28
C SER A 60 -4.29 -7.39 -17.54
N ARG A 61 -3.22 -7.02 -18.25
CA ARG A 61 -2.79 -5.64 -18.50
C ARG A 61 -1.77 -5.63 -19.64
N ASN A 62 -1.94 -4.74 -20.62
CA ASN A 62 -0.87 -4.38 -21.53
C ASN A 62 -0.30 -2.99 -21.16
N ASP A 63 1.01 -2.91 -20.90
CA ASP A 63 1.70 -1.64 -20.61
C ASP A 63 2.00 -0.82 -21.88
N GLU A 64 2.01 -1.44 -23.06
CA GLU A 64 2.25 -0.78 -24.34
C GLU A 64 1.03 0.02 -24.81
N GLN A 65 -0.17 -0.58 -24.73
CA GLN A 65 -1.44 0.08 -25.08
C GLN A 65 -1.70 1.36 -24.27
N LEU A 66 -1.12 1.44 -23.06
CA LEU A 66 -1.23 2.60 -22.18
C LEU A 66 -0.24 3.70 -22.54
N LYS A 67 0.83 3.36 -23.27
CA LYS A 67 1.92 4.24 -23.67
C LYS A 67 1.75 4.77 -25.10
N ASP A 68 1.33 3.92 -26.04
CA ASP A 68 1.11 4.26 -27.45
C ASP A 68 -0.29 3.76 -27.89
N PRO A 69 -1.16 4.65 -28.42
CA PRO A 69 -2.50 4.25 -28.89
C PRO A 69 -2.48 3.34 -30.13
N LYS A 70 -1.31 3.04 -30.71
CA LYS A 70 -1.11 2.15 -31.86
C LYS A 70 -0.72 0.71 -31.49
N SER A 71 -0.40 0.38 -30.23
CA SER A 71 -0.10 -1.02 -29.87
C SER A 71 -1.36 -1.89 -30.00
N THR A 72 -1.24 -2.97 -30.78
CA THR A 72 -2.32 -3.92 -31.09
C THR A 72 -2.20 -5.24 -30.31
N ASP A 73 -1.18 -5.42 -29.45
CA ASP A 73 -1.07 -6.62 -28.63
C ASP A 73 -2.16 -6.64 -27.54
N VAL A 74 -2.82 -7.80 -27.42
CA VAL A 74 -3.87 -8.09 -26.45
C VAL A 74 -3.70 -9.48 -25.79
N ASP A 75 -2.65 -10.24 -26.11
CA ASP A 75 -2.52 -11.65 -25.67
C ASP A 75 -2.40 -11.81 -24.15
N ALA A 76 -1.98 -10.76 -23.45
CA ALA A 76 -1.96 -10.70 -21.99
C ALA A 76 -3.35 -10.59 -21.32
N CYS A 77 -4.40 -10.17 -22.04
CA CYS A 77 -5.67 -9.70 -21.45
C CYS A 77 -6.73 -10.79 -21.20
N LYS A 78 -6.55 -11.99 -21.76
CA LYS A 78 -7.53 -13.09 -21.66
C LYS A 78 -7.75 -13.51 -20.18
N PRO A 79 -9.00 -13.70 -19.72
CA PRO A 79 -10.20 -13.98 -20.51
C PRO A 79 -11.18 -12.80 -20.68
N GLU A 80 -10.83 -11.57 -20.27
CA GLU A 80 -11.69 -10.39 -20.46
C GLU A 80 -11.04 -9.46 -21.49
N ASP A 81 -11.36 -9.66 -22.77
CA ASP A 81 -10.84 -8.86 -23.90
C ASP A 81 -11.37 -7.40 -23.92
N LYS A 82 -11.85 -6.88 -22.77
CA LYS A 82 -12.25 -5.49 -22.53
C LYS A 82 -11.93 -5.04 -21.09
N ALA A 83 -10.91 -4.17 -21.00
CA ALA A 83 -10.55 -3.26 -19.90
C ALA A 83 -9.83 -3.81 -18.64
N MET A 84 -8.63 -3.26 -18.37
CA MET A 84 -7.83 -3.26 -17.11
C MET A 84 -6.48 -2.52 -17.41
N VAL A 85 -5.71 -1.79 -16.56
CA VAL A 85 -5.62 -1.42 -15.11
C VAL A 85 -4.94 0.02 -15.03
N ASN A 86 -4.59 0.64 -13.86
CA ASN A 86 -4.04 2.05 -13.76
C ASN A 86 -3.55 2.56 -12.33
N LEU A 87 -2.29 2.86 -11.79
CA LEU A 87 -1.87 3.24 -10.32
C LEU A 87 -0.57 4.09 -10.29
N LEU A 88 -0.57 4.93 -9.24
CA LEU A 88 0.40 5.62 -8.40
C LEU A 88 1.60 6.18 -9.12
N TYR A 89 1.81 7.46 -8.87
CA TYR A 89 2.62 8.33 -9.69
C TYR A 89 4.09 8.36 -9.24
N HIS A 90 4.96 8.48 -10.24
CA HIS A 90 6.28 9.10 -10.22
C HIS A 90 6.28 9.96 -11.49
N VAL A 91 7.10 11.02 -11.55
CA VAL A 91 7.22 11.82 -12.79
C VAL A 91 7.59 10.92 -13.97
N SER A 92 8.54 9.99 -13.75
CA SER A 92 8.92 8.92 -14.67
C SER A 92 7.76 8.02 -15.15
N ASP A 93 6.75 7.75 -14.32
CA ASP A 93 5.58 6.95 -14.75
C ASP A 93 4.68 7.75 -15.71
N LYS A 94 4.51 9.06 -15.45
CA LYS A 94 3.76 9.98 -16.33
C LYS A 94 4.46 10.22 -17.68
N GLU A 95 5.79 10.14 -17.71
CA GLU A 95 6.58 10.42 -18.92
C GLU A 95 6.93 9.17 -19.75
N HIS A 96 6.92 7.97 -19.15
CA HIS A 96 7.36 6.74 -19.84
C HIS A 96 6.34 5.59 -19.88
N LYS A 97 5.28 5.61 -19.08
CA LYS A 97 4.28 4.51 -19.01
C LYS A 97 2.86 4.90 -19.42
N PHE A 98 2.50 6.17 -19.36
CA PHE A 98 1.21 6.67 -19.82
C PHE A 98 1.41 7.66 -20.96
N GLY A 99 0.81 7.39 -22.12
CA GLY A 99 0.89 8.25 -23.29
C GLY A 99 0.07 9.53 -23.11
N LYS A 100 0.62 10.65 -23.58
CA LYS A 100 -0.05 11.96 -23.57
C LYS A 100 -1.24 12.01 -24.56
N ASP A 101 -1.23 11.15 -25.57
CA ASP A 101 -2.26 11.06 -26.61
C ASP A 101 -3.19 9.83 -26.43
N VAL A 102 -3.13 9.15 -25.28
CA VAL A 102 -3.98 7.99 -24.95
C VAL A 102 -5.15 8.45 -24.09
N PHE A 103 -6.38 8.10 -24.48
CA PHE A 103 -7.63 8.53 -23.83
C PHE A 103 -8.49 7.31 -23.42
N PRO A 104 -9.28 7.36 -22.33
CA PRO A 104 -9.91 6.18 -21.72
C PRO A 104 -11.19 5.68 -22.45
N LYS A 105 -11.11 5.44 -23.76
CA LYS A 105 -12.25 5.12 -24.65
C LYS A 105 -13.03 3.83 -24.30
N ASN A 106 -12.43 2.90 -23.54
CA ASN A 106 -13.05 1.60 -23.21
C ASN A 106 -13.05 1.24 -21.71
N PHE A 107 -12.53 2.09 -20.83
CA PHE A 107 -12.24 1.72 -19.43
C PHE A 107 -13.49 1.40 -18.58
N GLN A 108 -14.68 1.86 -18.98
CA GLN A 108 -15.90 1.76 -18.18
C GLN A 108 -17.14 1.29 -18.96
N ASN A 109 -16.93 0.70 -20.16
CA ASN A 109 -18.02 0.19 -21.02
C ASN A 109 -18.55 -1.19 -20.59
N SER A 110 -18.28 -1.65 -19.36
CA SER A 110 -18.69 -2.94 -18.82
C SER A 110 -19.66 -2.77 -17.65
N THR A 111 -20.32 -3.86 -17.24
CA THR A 111 -21.28 -3.87 -16.12
C THR A 111 -20.63 -3.74 -14.74
N LEU A 112 -19.29 -3.68 -14.65
CA LEU A 112 -18.52 -3.74 -13.41
C LEU A 112 -17.68 -2.47 -13.16
N ILE A 113 -18.30 -1.29 -13.30
CA ILE A 113 -17.65 -0.01 -12.94
C ILE A 113 -17.36 0.03 -11.43
N GLY A 114 -16.07 0.11 -11.08
CA GLY A 114 -15.61 0.09 -9.69
C GLY A 114 -14.92 1.38 -9.28
N GLY A 115 -15.66 2.34 -8.71
CA GLY A 115 -15.09 3.57 -8.14
C GLY A 115 -15.74 4.84 -8.67
N ALA A 116 -14.92 5.82 -9.04
CA ALA A 116 -15.33 7.02 -9.76
C ALA A 116 -15.25 6.79 -11.29
N SER A 117 -15.81 7.71 -12.06
CA SER A 117 -15.65 7.70 -13.52
C SER A 117 -14.41 8.45 -13.97
N LEU A 118 -13.80 7.96 -15.05
CA LEU A 118 -12.68 8.61 -15.73
C LEU A 118 -13.22 9.65 -16.70
N ASP A 119 -12.47 10.73 -16.92
CA ASP A 119 -12.83 11.73 -17.92
C ASP A 119 -12.40 11.24 -19.31
N ALA A 120 -13.31 11.25 -20.28
CA ALA A 120 -13.01 10.84 -21.66
C ALA A 120 -12.26 11.92 -22.47
N SER A 121 -12.26 13.17 -22.00
CA SER A 121 -11.63 14.33 -22.64
C SER A 121 -10.19 14.60 -22.18
N ILE A 122 -9.75 13.97 -21.09
CA ILE A 122 -8.42 14.14 -20.48
C ILE A 122 -7.58 12.89 -20.77
N PRO A 123 -6.31 13.00 -21.20
CA PRO A 123 -5.48 11.83 -21.48
C PRO A 123 -5.07 11.08 -20.20
N LEU A 124 -4.72 9.80 -20.33
CA LEU A 124 -4.36 8.94 -19.20
C LEU A 124 -3.21 9.50 -18.37
N SER A 125 -2.26 10.23 -19.00
CA SER A 125 -1.10 10.80 -18.32
C SER A 125 -1.44 11.92 -17.31
N ASP A 126 -2.60 12.56 -17.44
CA ASP A 126 -3.03 13.68 -16.58
C ASP A 126 -4.05 13.28 -15.51
N GLN A 127 -4.64 12.09 -15.62
CA GLN A 127 -5.59 11.60 -14.61
C GLN A 127 -4.82 11.00 -13.42
N GLU A 128 -4.44 11.82 -12.43
CA GLU A 128 -3.64 11.33 -11.30
C GLU A 128 -4.36 10.23 -10.49
N ASP A 129 -5.69 10.26 -10.35
CA ASP A 129 -6.45 9.17 -9.71
C ASP A 129 -6.52 7.89 -10.58
N LEU A 130 -6.47 8.04 -11.91
CA LEU A 130 -6.21 6.92 -12.82
C LEU A 130 -4.83 6.38 -12.48
N ILE A 131 -3.80 7.22 -12.43
CA ILE A 131 -2.48 6.84 -11.89
C ILE A 131 -2.56 6.76 -10.33
N VAL A 132 -3.56 6.05 -9.75
CA VAL A 132 -3.76 5.59 -8.34
C VAL A 132 -4.45 4.16 -8.11
N TRP A 133 -4.59 3.20 -9.09
CA TRP A 133 -5.09 1.73 -9.12
C TRP A 133 -4.29 0.48 -9.85
N MET A 134 -3.07 0.58 -10.47
CA MET A 134 -1.95 -0.31 -11.06
C MET A 134 -0.92 -0.93 -10.05
N ARG A 135 0.21 -0.20 -9.73
CA ARG A 135 1.44 -0.44 -8.93
C ARG A 135 1.14 -1.42 -7.82
N THR A 136 1.15 -2.68 -8.21
CA THR A 136 0.33 -3.71 -7.60
C THR A 136 0.63 -3.80 -6.12
N ALA A 137 -0.41 -3.64 -5.29
CA ALA A 137 -0.20 -3.77 -3.85
C ALA A 137 0.26 -5.19 -3.54
N ALA A 138 1.48 -5.32 -3.01
CA ALA A 138 2.08 -6.60 -2.65
C ALA A 138 1.30 -7.33 -1.52
N LEU A 139 0.48 -6.60 -0.76
CA LEU A 139 -0.29 -7.10 0.39
C LEU A 139 -1.79 -6.85 0.20
N PRO A 140 -2.67 -7.75 0.70
CA PRO A 140 -4.12 -7.62 0.57
C PRO A 140 -4.75 -6.54 1.44
N THR A 141 -3.96 -5.85 2.27
CA THR A 141 -4.34 -4.62 2.95
C THR A 141 -3.32 -3.55 2.58
N PHE A 142 -3.79 -2.48 1.93
CA PHE A 142 -2.90 -1.48 1.36
C PHE A 142 -3.51 -0.08 1.38
N ARG A 143 -2.65 0.94 1.42
CA ARG A 143 -3.00 2.36 1.33
C ARG A 143 -2.56 2.90 -0.02
N LYS A 144 -3.32 3.83 -0.61
CA LYS A 144 -2.95 4.60 -1.80
C LYS A 144 -3.30 6.07 -1.56
N LEU A 145 -2.46 6.96 -2.09
CA LEU A 145 -2.61 8.39 -1.86
C LEU A 145 -3.80 8.91 -2.68
N TYR A 146 -4.57 9.81 -2.08
CA TYR A 146 -5.68 10.53 -2.71
C TYR A 146 -5.43 12.04 -2.78
N GLY A 147 -4.52 12.56 -1.95
CA GLY A 147 -4.12 13.98 -2.01
C GLY A 147 -3.20 14.37 -0.86
N LYS A 148 -2.84 15.66 -0.84
CA LYS A 148 -2.06 16.30 0.22
C LYS A 148 -2.83 17.52 0.77
N ILE A 149 -2.64 17.81 2.05
CA ILE A 149 -3.09 19.04 2.70
C ILE A 149 -1.82 19.84 3.04
N GLU A 150 -1.76 21.08 2.54
CA GLU A 150 -0.60 21.98 2.66
C GLU A 150 -0.88 23.10 3.67
N VAL A 151 -1.44 22.70 4.82
CA VAL A 151 -1.59 23.50 6.04
C VAL A 151 -1.33 22.59 7.25
N ASP A 152 -0.77 23.15 8.32
CA ASP A 152 -0.67 22.46 9.62
C ASP A 152 -2.08 22.30 10.23
N LEU A 153 -2.35 21.18 10.90
CA LEU A 153 -3.61 20.91 11.60
C LEU A 153 -3.39 20.80 13.11
N GLN A 154 -4.15 21.56 13.89
CA GLN A 154 -4.07 21.62 15.35
C GLN A 154 -4.97 20.58 16.03
N PRO A 155 -4.72 20.24 17.31
CA PRO A 155 -5.62 19.43 18.11
C PRO A 155 -7.02 20.05 18.17
N ASN A 156 -8.04 19.21 18.01
CA ASN A 156 -9.47 19.54 17.92
C ASN A 156 -9.95 20.15 16.59
N ASP A 157 -9.08 20.39 15.60
CA ASP A 157 -9.51 20.79 14.25
C ASP A 157 -10.50 19.78 13.65
N VAL A 158 -11.48 20.29 12.90
CA VAL A 158 -12.64 19.52 12.41
C VAL A 158 -12.65 19.46 10.90
N ILE A 159 -12.30 18.30 10.32
CA ILE A 159 -12.36 18.08 8.88
C ILE A 159 -13.71 17.47 8.51
N ASN A 160 -14.47 18.18 7.68
CA ASN A 160 -15.73 17.70 7.09
C ASN A 160 -15.46 16.99 5.77
N VAL A 161 -15.49 15.66 5.76
CA VAL A 161 -15.26 14.84 4.57
C VAL A 161 -16.59 14.38 3.97
N LYS A 162 -16.91 14.88 2.77
CA LYS A 162 -17.98 14.33 1.90
C LYS A 162 -17.39 13.19 1.08
N LEU A 163 -18.04 12.03 1.07
CA LEU A 163 -17.52 10.81 0.44
C LEU A 163 -18.61 10.10 -0.36
N GLU A 164 -18.28 9.53 -1.52
CA GLU A 164 -19.21 8.70 -2.28
C GLU A 164 -18.84 7.22 -2.22
N ASN A 165 -19.82 6.37 -1.86
CA ASN A 165 -19.59 4.96 -1.59
C ASN A 165 -19.78 4.07 -2.85
N ASN A 166 -19.18 4.47 -3.97
CA ASN A 166 -19.44 3.86 -5.28
C ASN A 166 -18.73 2.51 -5.47
N TYR A 167 -17.51 2.35 -4.94
CA TYR A 167 -16.75 1.09 -5.02
C TYR A 167 -17.31 -0.03 -4.10
N ASN A 168 -17.68 -1.19 -4.65
CA ASN A 168 -18.23 -2.32 -3.90
C ASN A 168 -17.15 -3.18 -3.20
N THR A 169 -17.07 -3.11 -1.86
CA THR A 169 -16.23 -4.05 -1.06
C THR A 169 -17.03 -5.13 -0.34
N TYR A 170 -18.36 -5.10 -0.39
CA TYR A 170 -19.19 -6.02 0.39
C TYR A 170 -19.23 -7.43 -0.21
N SER A 171 -19.05 -7.56 -1.53
CA SER A 171 -18.93 -8.85 -2.23
C SER A 171 -17.79 -9.70 -1.66
N PHE A 172 -16.59 -9.11 -1.53
CA PHE A 172 -15.38 -9.75 -0.99
C PHE A 172 -15.14 -9.49 0.51
N ASN A 173 -16.16 -9.00 1.25
CA ASN A 173 -16.10 -8.72 2.69
C ASN A 173 -15.00 -7.72 3.12
N GLY A 174 -14.51 -6.91 2.17
CA GLY A 174 -13.45 -5.94 2.38
C GLY A 174 -13.91 -4.66 3.08
N LYS A 175 -12.95 -3.95 3.68
CA LYS A 175 -13.19 -2.75 4.50
C LYS A 175 -12.51 -1.54 3.86
N LYS A 176 -13.18 -0.38 3.91
CA LYS A 176 -12.68 0.90 3.40
C LYS A 176 -12.38 1.86 4.55
N LYS A 177 -11.17 2.45 4.59
CA LYS A 177 -10.77 3.43 5.62
C LYS A 177 -10.15 4.68 4.98
N LEU A 178 -10.37 5.83 5.60
CA LEU A 178 -9.63 7.06 5.36
C LEU A 178 -8.52 7.15 6.41
N VAL A 179 -7.31 7.45 5.97
CA VAL A 179 -6.10 7.54 6.80
C VAL A 179 -5.39 8.84 6.45
N LEU A 180 -5.29 9.76 7.41
CA LEU A 180 -4.35 10.88 7.33
C LEU A 180 -3.02 10.42 7.95
N SER A 181 -1.90 10.80 7.34
CA SER A 181 -0.56 10.60 7.91
C SER A 181 0.35 11.74 7.50
N THR A 182 1.19 12.19 8.43
CA THR A 182 2.42 12.91 8.09
C THR A 182 3.52 11.91 7.71
N THR A 183 4.63 12.42 7.18
CA THR A 183 5.87 11.66 6.98
C THR A 183 7.00 12.30 7.80
N SER A 184 7.75 11.48 8.53
CA SER A 184 9.05 11.85 9.09
C SER A 184 10.16 11.63 8.04
N TRP A 185 11.40 12.02 8.35
CA TRP A 185 12.58 11.73 7.51
C TRP A 185 12.71 10.25 7.12
N ILE A 186 12.42 9.33 8.06
CA ILE A 186 12.44 7.87 7.83
C ILE A 186 11.15 7.32 7.18
N GLY A 187 10.29 8.20 6.66
CA GLY A 187 9.01 7.87 6.03
C GLY A 187 7.80 7.94 6.97
N GLY A 188 6.75 7.18 6.64
CA GLY A 188 5.54 7.10 7.46
C GLY A 188 5.73 6.31 8.76
N ARG A 189 4.80 6.44 9.72
CA ARG A 189 4.89 5.74 11.01
C ARG A 189 4.95 4.22 10.82
N ASN A 190 6.09 3.63 11.18
CA ASN A 190 6.34 2.19 11.19
C ASN A 190 7.16 1.77 12.42
N ASP A 191 6.46 1.42 13.49
CA ASP A 191 7.08 1.12 14.79
C ASP A 191 7.95 -0.17 14.76
N PHE A 192 7.77 -1.05 13.76
CA PHE A 192 8.52 -2.30 13.59
C PHE A 192 10.04 -2.10 13.47
N LEU A 193 10.49 -1.09 12.71
CA LEU A 193 11.92 -0.90 12.44
C LEU A 193 12.69 -0.55 13.72
N GLY A 194 12.12 0.29 14.58
CA GLY A 194 12.71 0.63 15.88
C GLY A 194 12.76 -0.58 16.81
N ILE A 195 11.69 -1.39 16.86
CA ILE A 195 11.65 -2.63 17.65
C ILE A 195 12.74 -3.61 17.16
N ALA A 196 12.91 -3.79 15.85
CA ALA A 196 13.90 -4.70 15.28
C ALA A 196 15.35 -4.28 15.60
N TYR A 197 15.67 -2.99 15.55
CA TYR A 197 16.99 -2.50 15.97
C TYR A 197 17.23 -2.67 17.48
N LEU A 198 16.21 -2.43 18.31
CA LEU A 198 16.32 -2.60 19.77
C LEU A 198 16.48 -4.07 20.19
N THR A 199 15.80 -5.02 19.54
CA THR A 199 15.94 -6.45 19.87
C THR A 199 17.30 -7.01 19.41
N VAL A 200 17.76 -6.67 18.20
CA VAL A 200 19.07 -7.09 17.71
C VAL A 200 20.19 -6.44 18.53
N GLY A 201 20.11 -5.13 18.79
CA GLY A 201 21.08 -4.42 19.62
C GLY A 201 21.15 -4.96 21.06
N GLY A 202 20.01 -5.25 21.68
CA GLY A 202 19.94 -5.86 23.00
C GLY A 202 20.55 -7.27 23.05
N LEU A 203 20.31 -8.09 22.04
CA LEU A 203 20.92 -9.42 21.92
C LEU A 203 22.45 -9.33 21.76
N CYS A 204 22.95 -8.44 20.89
CA CYS A 204 24.37 -8.22 20.72
C CYS A 204 25.05 -7.69 21.99
N PHE A 205 24.40 -6.78 22.72
CA PHE A 205 24.90 -6.27 24.00
C PHE A 205 24.96 -7.36 25.09
N PHE A 206 23.93 -8.20 25.18
CA PHE A 206 23.92 -9.35 26.10
C PHE A 206 25.06 -10.34 25.79
N LEU A 207 25.26 -10.70 24.51
CA LEU A 207 26.35 -11.58 24.10
C LEU A 207 27.73 -10.97 24.37
N ALA A 208 27.92 -9.68 24.09
CA ALA A 208 29.16 -8.97 24.41
C ALA A 208 29.45 -8.99 25.92
N MET A 209 28.46 -8.69 26.77
CA MET A 209 28.60 -8.77 28.22
C MET A 209 28.94 -10.19 28.70
N ALA A 210 28.27 -11.22 28.16
CA ALA A 210 28.55 -12.61 28.49
C ALA A 210 29.99 -13.02 28.11
N PHE A 211 30.47 -12.64 26.92
CA PHE A 211 31.85 -12.88 26.52
C PHE A 211 32.86 -12.10 27.37
N THR A 212 32.57 -10.85 27.75
CA THR A 212 33.42 -10.07 28.68
C THR A 212 33.52 -10.74 30.05
N ILE A 213 32.40 -11.22 30.60
CA ILE A 213 32.38 -11.94 31.89
C ILE A 213 33.20 -13.23 31.81
N VAL A 214 33.03 -14.02 30.74
CA VAL A 214 33.82 -15.26 30.53
C VAL A 214 35.31 -14.95 30.37
N TYR A 215 35.67 -13.90 29.62
CA TYR A 215 37.05 -13.47 29.42
C TYR A 215 37.73 -13.04 30.74
N LEU A 216 37.01 -12.33 31.62
CA LEU A 216 37.54 -11.87 32.91
C LEU A 216 37.62 -12.99 33.96
N ILE A 217 36.67 -13.93 33.98
CA ILE A 217 36.64 -15.03 34.97
C ILE A 217 37.54 -16.21 34.55
N LYS A 218 37.69 -16.47 33.24
CA LYS A 218 38.53 -17.54 32.69
C LYS A 218 39.37 -17.04 31.50
N PRO A 219 40.34 -16.13 31.75
CA PRO A 219 41.25 -15.65 30.71
C PRO A 219 42.13 -16.79 30.18
N ARG A 220 41.90 -17.20 28.94
CA ARG A 220 42.80 -18.09 28.19
C ARG A 220 43.90 -17.25 27.53
N GLN A 221 45.15 -17.66 27.66
CA GLN A 221 46.26 -17.05 26.94
C GLN A 221 46.13 -17.29 25.43
N LEU A 222 46.34 -16.24 24.63
CA LEU A 222 46.30 -16.32 23.17
C LEU A 222 47.51 -17.12 22.67
N GLY A 223 47.27 -18.15 21.86
CA GLY A 223 48.32 -19.00 21.28
C GLY A 223 48.90 -20.08 22.22
N ASP A 224 48.31 -20.30 23.40
CA ASP A 224 48.75 -21.32 24.36
C ASP A 224 48.81 -22.74 23.72
N PRO A 225 50.00 -23.35 23.59
CA PRO A 225 50.17 -24.62 22.90
C PRO A 225 49.63 -25.82 23.70
N SER A 226 49.27 -25.67 24.98
CA SER A 226 48.66 -26.74 25.77
C SER A 226 47.27 -27.14 25.25
N TYR A 227 46.60 -26.26 24.51
CA TYR A 227 45.28 -26.53 23.92
C TYR A 227 45.33 -27.23 22.55
N LEU A 228 46.51 -27.38 21.94
CA LEU A 228 46.69 -28.08 20.65
C LEU A 228 46.34 -29.56 20.80
N SER A 229 45.58 -30.13 19.86
CA SER A 229 45.03 -31.49 20.00
C SER A 229 46.10 -32.57 20.20
N TRP A 230 47.23 -32.45 19.51
CA TRP A 230 48.38 -33.35 19.63
C TRP A 230 49.15 -33.21 20.95
N ASN A 231 49.12 -32.04 21.60
CA ASN A 231 49.74 -31.85 22.92
C ASN A 231 48.84 -32.36 24.07
N ARG A 232 47.54 -32.55 23.83
CA ARG A 232 46.58 -32.98 24.87
C ARG A 232 46.55 -34.49 25.10
N ASN A 233 46.93 -35.28 24.09
CA ASN A 233 47.13 -36.72 24.20
C ASN A 233 48.56 -37.09 23.74
N PRO A 234 49.58 -37.02 24.62
CA PRO A 234 50.96 -37.41 24.29
C PRO A 234 51.14 -38.94 24.16
N GLY A 235 50.14 -39.75 24.51
CA GLY A 235 50.10 -41.20 24.24
C GLY A 235 49.28 -41.49 22.99
N GLY A 236 49.96 -41.76 21.88
CA GLY A 236 49.37 -42.06 20.56
C GLY A 236 50.08 -43.19 19.81
N HIS A 237 50.90 -43.98 20.52
CA HIS A 237 51.57 -45.21 20.11
C HIS A 237 51.53 -46.19 21.29
#